data_AF-A0A948G6Q3-F1
#
_entry.id   AF-A0A948G6Q3-F1
#
_cell.length_a   1.000
_cell.length_b   1.000
_cell.length_c   1.000
_cell.angle_alpha   90.00
_cell.angle_beta   90.00
_cell.angle_gamma   90.00
#
_symmetry.space_group_name_H-M   'P 1'
#
loop_
_entity.id
_entity.type
_entity.pdbx_description
1 polymer ?
#
loop_
_entity_poly.entity_id
_entity_poly.type
_entity_poly.pdbx_seq_one_letter_code
_entity_poly.pdbx_strand_id
1 'polypeptide(L)'
;MKQKRKYIQSTKRTICAHADLFNTAFELFLRGKENKRGSIHLFRASNVFTAFALEAFLNHAGEEVFSKKWTELERSTPLGKLIILCEKLDIKIDWGESPWSTAKTIFKMRNACAHGRDQTKKERKIITTIDKWYLLEGQWEKLSTEGNVERIQKDITKIMEMIWKKLGKNEGILFDIGPQVTWRGEI
;
A
#
# COMPACT_ATOMS: atom_id res chain seq x y z
N MET A 1 36.68 -40.90 -7.36
CA MET A 1 35.84 -39.71 -7.66
C MET A 1 34.45 -39.95 -7.09
N LYS A 2 33.94 -39.11 -6.17
CA LYS A 2 32.55 -39.24 -5.66
C LYS A 2 31.56 -38.81 -6.74
N GLN A 3 30.70 -39.73 -7.16
CA GLN A 3 29.64 -39.49 -8.14
C GLN A 3 28.67 -38.44 -7.58
N LYS A 4 28.53 -37.29 -8.24
CA LYS A 4 27.55 -36.26 -7.82
C LYS A 4 26.14 -36.79 -8.10
N ARG A 5 25.38 -37.07 -7.06
CA ARG A 5 23.94 -37.33 -7.18
C ARG A 5 23.24 -36.07 -7.69
N LYS A 6 22.40 -36.24 -8.71
CA LYS A 6 21.50 -35.20 -9.21
C LYS A 6 20.17 -35.37 -8.51
N TYR A 7 19.62 -34.28 -8.01
CA TYR A 7 18.29 -34.24 -7.40
C TYR A 7 17.41 -33.29 -8.23
N ILE A 8 16.14 -33.64 -8.39
CA ILE A 8 15.14 -32.72 -8.93
C ILE A 8 14.39 -32.16 -7.73
N GLN A 9 14.51 -30.85 -7.51
CA GLN A 9 13.74 -30.14 -6.50
C GLN A 9 12.56 -29.44 -7.17
N SER A 10 11.35 -29.75 -6.73
CA SER A 10 10.13 -29.03 -7.10
C SER A 10 9.59 -28.30 -5.88
N THR A 11 9.41 -26.99 -6.00
CA THR A 11 8.97 -26.11 -4.92
C THR A 11 7.76 -25.32 -5.40
N LYS A 12 6.67 -25.35 -4.62
CA LYS A 12 5.50 -24.50 -4.82
C LYS A 12 5.40 -23.52 -3.65
N ARG A 13 5.09 -22.25 -3.92
CA ARG A 13 4.71 -21.26 -2.91
C ARG A 13 3.69 -20.30 -3.50
N THR A 14 2.84 -19.74 -2.64
CA THR A 14 1.99 -18.59 -2.99
C THR A 14 2.69 -17.32 -2.52
N ILE A 15 2.76 -16.31 -3.38
CA ILE A 15 3.32 -15.00 -3.02
C ILE A 15 2.17 -14.06 -2.71
N CYS A 16 2.08 -13.62 -1.44
CA CYS A 16 1.08 -12.66 -1.00
C CYS A 16 1.63 -11.24 -1.18
N ALA A 17 1.55 -10.71 -2.41
CA ALA A 17 2.18 -9.44 -2.75
C ALA A 17 1.71 -8.26 -1.89
N HIS A 18 0.41 -8.20 -1.55
CA HIS A 18 -0.12 -7.13 -0.72
C HIS A 18 0.41 -7.19 0.71
N ALA A 19 0.52 -8.38 1.32
CA ALA A 19 1.08 -8.56 2.65
C ALA A 19 2.57 -8.20 2.68
N ASP A 20 3.35 -8.64 1.69
CA ASP A 20 4.78 -8.35 1.58
C ASP A 20 5.05 -6.83 1.45
N LEU A 21 4.29 -6.15 0.58
CA LEU A 21 4.40 -4.69 0.40
C LEU A 21 3.95 -3.93 1.65
N PHE A 22 2.90 -4.41 2.34
CA PHE A 22 2.44 -3.77 3.58
C PHE A 22 3.47 -3.92 4.70
N ASN A 23 4.06 -5.10 4.86
CA ASN A 23 5.15 -5.35 5.82
C ASN A 23 6.37 -4.47 5.50
N THR A 24 6.72 -4.30 4.22
CA THR A 24 7.76 -3.36 3.81
C THR A 24 7.42 -1.92 4.24
N ALA A 25 6.18 -1.47 4.06
CA ALA A 25 5.74 -0.16 4.51
C ALA A 25 5.86 0.00 6.03
N PHE A 26 5.49 -1.03 6.78
CA PHE A 26 5.57 -1.05 8.23
C PHE A 26 7.01 -0.98 8.75
N GLU A 27 7.91 -1.79 8.20
CA GLU A 27 9.35 -1.78 8.54
C GLU A 27 10.01 -0.41 8.26
N LEU A 28 9.66 0.23 7.14
CA LEU A 28 10.13 1.57 6.82
C LEU A 28 9.62 2.62 7.83
N PHE A 29 8.38 2.49 8.28
CA PHE A 29 7.81 3.35 9.32
C PHE A 29 8.56 3.19 10.64
N LEU A 30 8.77 1.95 11.10
CA LEU A 30 9.51 1.66 12.34
C LEU A 30 10.93 2.23 12.31
N ARG A 31 11.68 2.00 11.22
CA ARG A 31 13.02 2.57 11.05
C ARG A 31 13.01 4.11 11.05
N GLY A 32 11.98 4.71 10.46
CA GLY A 32 11.79 6.17 10.49
C GLY A 32 11.56 6.72 11.89
N LYS A 33 10.90 5.95 12.77
CA LYS A 33 10.71 6.32 14.19
C LYS A 33 12.00 6.20 14.99
N GLU A 34 12.82 5.20 14.71
CA GLU A 34 14.10 4.97 15.39
C GLU A 34 15.14 6.06 15.06
N ASN A 35 15.19 6.53 13.81
CA ASN A 35 16.17 7.52 13.36
C ASN A 35 15.52 8.80 12.82
N LYS A 36 15.41 9.82 13.68
CA LYS A 36 14.83 11.13 13.32
C LYS A 36 15.55 11.84 12.16
N ARG A 37 16.85 11.61 11.97
CA ARG A 37 17.60 12.28 10.89
C ARG A 37 17.32 11.56 9.58
N GLY A 38 16.63 12.23 8.66
CA GLY A 38 16.26 11.67 7.36
C GLY A 38 15.04 10.75 7.39
N SER A 39 14.34 10.64 8.53
CA SER A 39 13.11 9.86 8.69
C SER A 39 12.05 10.23 7.67
N ILE A 40 12.00 11.49 7.23
CA ILE A 40 11.07 11.96 6.19
C ILE A 40 11.15 11.14 4.89
N HIS A 41 12.32 10.63 4.52
CA HIS A 41 12.47 9.77 3.34
C HIS A 41 11.91 8.37 3.59
N LEU A 42 12.09 7.83 4.80
CA LEU A 42 11.54 6.54 5.21
C LEU A 42 10.01 6.61 5.35
N PHE A 43 9.47 7.69 5.92
CA PHE A 43 8.04 7.97 5.98
C PHE A 43 7.41 8.12 4.60
N ARG A 44 8.11 8.81 3.69
CA ARG A 44 7.67 8.92 2.28
C ARG A 44 7.63 7.55 1.61
N ALA A 45 8.69 6.76 1.75
CA ALA A 45 8.76 5.42 1.19
C ALA A 45 7.67 4.52 1.78
N SER A 46 7.47 4.57 3.10
CA SER A 46 6.41 3.84 3.80
C SER A 46 5.04 4.13 3.19
N ASN A 47 4.67 5.41 3.03
CA ASN A 47 3.42 5.81 2.38
C ASN A 47 3.27 5.29 0.94
N VAL A 48 4.34 5.30 0.15
CA VAL A 48 4.33 4.77 -1.23
C VAL A 48 4.10 3.26 -1.22
N PHE A 49 4.79 2.52 -0.35
CA PHE A 49 4.58 1.08 -0.19
C PHE A 49 3.18 0.75 0.34
N THR A 50 2.60 1.58 1.20
CA THR A 50 1.19 1.44 1.62
C THR A 50 0.23 1.59 0.45
N ALA A 51 0.46 2.53 -0.48
CA ALA A 51 -0.35 2.62 -1.70
C ALA A 51 -0.21 1.37 -2.58
N PHE A 52 1.02 0.87 -2.77
CA PHE A 52 1.26 -0.34 -3.55
C PHE A 52 0.63 -1.57 -2.92
N ALA A 53 0.69 -1.68 -1.59
CA ALA A 53 0.03 -2.75 -0.84
C ALA A 53 -1.48 -2.74 -1.05
N LEU A 54 -2.12 -1.57 -0.93
CA LEU A 54 -3.56 -1.45 -1.19
C LEU A 54 -3.90 -1.82 -2.64
N GLU A 55 -3.12 -1.35 -3.62
CA GLU A 55 -3.38 -1.70 -5.03
C GLU A 55 -3.21 -3.20 -5.31
N ALA A 56 -2.16 -3.82 -4.78
CA ALA A 56 -1.96 -5.26 -4.87
C ALA A 56 -3.10 -6.03 -4.19
N PHE A 57 -3.61 -5.52 -3.06
CA PHE A 57 -4.76 -6.09 -2.37
C PHE A 57 -6.03 -5.98 -3.22
N LEU A 58 -6.27 -4.84 -3.86
CA LEU A 58 -7.42 -4.65 -4.74
C LEU A 58 -7.35 -5.59 -5.94
N ASN A 59 -6.16 -5.85 -6.48
CA ASN A 59 -6.00 -6.86 -7.55
C ASN A 59 -6.36 -8.26 -7.03
N HIS A 60 -5.83 -8.64 -5.86
CA HIS A 60 -6.14 -9.91 -5.21
C HIS A 60 -7.65 -10.10 -4.97
N ALA A 61 -8.28 -9.13 -4.32
CA ALA A 61 -9.71 -9.16 -4.01
C ALA A 61 -10.58 -9.11 -5.29
N GLY A 62 -10.15 -8.34 -6.29
CA GLY A 62 -10.84 -8.23 -7.56
C GLY A 62 -10.82 -9.54 -8.36
N GLU A 63 -9.68 -10.25 -8.40
CA GLU A 63 -9.60 -11.58 -9.01
C GLU A 63 -10.59 -12.57 -8.37
N GLU A 64 -10.73 -12.54 -7.04
CA GLU A 64 -11.67 -13.41 -6.33
C GLU A 64 -13.14 -13.04 -6.61
N VAL A 65 -13.45 -11.75 -6.67
CA VAL A 65 -14.84 -11.26 -6.84
C VAL A 65 -15.32 -11.32 -8.29
N PHE A 66 -14.45 -11.01 -9.25
CA PHE A 66 -14.81 -10.88 -10.67
C PHE A 66 -14.24 -11.98 -11.56
N SER A 67 -13.37 -12.85 -11.02
CA SER A 67 -12.75 -13.96 -11.75
C SER A 67 -12.11 -13.47 -13.06
N LYS A 68 -12.37 -14.16 -14.19
CA LYS A 68 -11.81 -13.83 -15.51
C LYS A 68 -12.15 -12.43 -16.03
N LYS A 69 -13.16 -11.74 -15.47
CA LYS A 69 -13.52 -10.37 -15.88
C LYS A 69 -12.61 -9.31 -15.25
N TRP A 70 -11.80 -9.68 -14.24
CA TRP A 70 -10.92 -8.74 -13.57
C TRP A 70 -9.79 -8.23 -14.46
N THR A 71 -9.28 -9.07 -15.38
CA THR A 71 -8.19 -8.72 -16.30
C THR A 71 -8.51 -7.51 -17.19
N GLU A 72 -9.78 -7.32 -17.55
CA GLU A 72 -10.25 -6.14 -18.29
C GLU A 72 -10.19 -4.87 -17.43
N LEU A 73 -10.40 -5.01 -16.12
CA LEU A 73 -10.37 -3.93 -15.13
C LEU A 73 -8.96 -3.68 -14.56
N GLU A 74 -7.98 -4.56 -14.80
CA GLU A 74 -6.60 -4.37 -14.32
C GLU A 74 -5.96 -3.09 -14.83
N ARG A 75 -6.36 -2.61 -16.02
CA ARG A 75 -5.88 -1.35 -16.62
C ARG A 75 -6.49 -0.09 -15.99
N SER A 76 -7.50 -0.25 -15.14
CA SER A 76 -8.14 0.88 -14.46
C SER A 76 -7.24 1.46 -13.37
N THR A 77 -7.49 2.71 -12.99
CA THR A 77 -6.75 3.35 -11.90
C THR A 77 -6.99 2.62 -10.57
N PRO A 78 -6.04 2.66 -9.62
CA PRO A 78 -6.21 2.01 -8.32
C PRO A 78 -7.48 2.47 -7.57
N LEU A 79 -7.81 3.76 -7.67
CA LEU A 79 -9.03 4.31 -7.09
C LEU A 79 -10.29 3.78 -7.79
N GLY A 80 -10.26 3.60 -9.11
CA GLY A 80 -11.34 2.98 -9.88
C GLY A 80 -11.58 1.54 -9.47
N LYS A 81 -10.51 0.76 -9.26
CA LYS A 81 -10.58 -0.61 -8.74
C LYS A 81 -11.27 -0.66 -7.38
N LEU A 82 -10.90 0.26 -6.47
CA LEU A 82 -11.52 0.37 -5.15
C LEU A 82 -13.03 0.62 -5.25
N ILE A 83 -13.44 1.58 -6.10
CA ILE A 83 -14.85 1.93 -6.28
C ILE A 83 -15.65 0.73 -6.78
N ILE A 84 -15.21 0.09 -7.87
CA ILE A 84 -15.92 -1.03 -8.49
C ILE A 84 -16.02 -2.21 -7.53
N LEU A 85 -14.95 -2.49 -6.77
CA LEU A 85 -14.94 -3.56 -5.79
C LEU A 85 -15.89 -3.28 -4.62
N CYS A 86 -15.86 -2.06 -4.06
CA CYS A 86 -16.77 -1.67 -2.98
C CYS A 86 -18.23 -1.68 -3.42
N GLU A 87 -18.53 -1.21 -4.64
CA GLU A 87 -19.88 -1.28 -5.21
C GLU A 87 -20.36 -2.74 -5.30
N LYS A 88 -19.50 -3.64 -5.80
CA LYS A 88 -19.84 -5.06 -5.91
C LYS A 88 -20.02 -5.77 -4.57
N LEU A 89 -19.31 -5.34 -3.54
CA LEU A 89 -19.35 -5.91 -2.18
C LEU A 89 -20.36 -5.21 -1.26
N ASP A 90 -21.14 -4.25 -1.79
CA ASP A 90 -22.08 -3.45 -1.02
C ASP A 90 -21.39 -2.78 0.19
N ILE A 91 -20.30 -2.08 -0.08
CA ILE A 91 -19.55 -1.26 0.87
C ILE A 91 -19.74 0.21 0.48
N LYS A 92 -20.36 0.99 1.37
CA LYS A 92 -20.58 2.42 1.15
C LYS A 92 -19.26 3.20 1.30
N ILE A 93 -18.90 3.94 0.26
CA ILE A 93 -17.76 4.86 0.29
C ILE A 93 -18.25 6.27 0.67
N ASP A 94 -17.56 6.89 1.63
CA ASP A 94 -17.72 8.32 1.95
C ASP A 94 -16.40 9.06 1.77
N TRP A 95 -16.25 9.76 0.64
CA TRP A 95 -15.04 10.51 0.32
C TRP A 95 -14.76 11.71 1.22
N GLY A 96 -15.72 12.15 2.03
CA GLY A 96 -15.56 13.21 3.01
C GLY A 96 -14.84 12.75 4.27
N GLU A 97 -14.82 11.44 4.54
CA GLU A 97 -14.38 10.90 5.81
C GLU A 97 -13.23 9.88 5.68
N SER A 98 -12.55 9.65 6.79
CA SER A 98 -11.63 8.52 6.94
C SER A 98 -12.45 7.21 7.01
N PRO A 99 -11.99 6.11 6.39
CA PRO A 99 -10.68 5.93 5.75
C PRO A 99 -10.63 6.27 4.25
N TRP A 100 -11.75 6.57 3.61
CA TRP A 100 -11.83 6.70 2.14
C TRP A 100 -11.10 7.93 1.59
N SER A 101 -11.20 9.06 2.28
CA SER A 101 -10.43 10.27 1.96
C SER A 101 -8.92 10.01 2.04
N THR A 102 -8.48 9.14 2.95
CA THR A 102 -7.10 8.70 3.08
C THR A 102 -6.65 7.86 1.88
N ALA A 103 -7.47 6.92 1.39
CA ALA A 103 -7.19 6.15 0.17
C ALA A 103 -7.04 7.05 -1.07
N LYS A 104 -7.91 8.05 -1.23
CA LYS A 104 -7.79 9.05 -2.30
C LYS A 104 -6.47 9.82 -2.21
N THR A 105 -6.08 10.20 -0.99
CA THR A 105 -4.86 10.95 -0.70
C THR A 105 -3.61 10.13 -1.01
N ILE A 106 -3.56 8.87 -0.59
CA ILE A 106 -2.36 8.02 -0.75
C ILE A 106 -2.13 7.64 -2.21
N PHE A 107 -3.18 7.36 -2.99
CA PHE A 107 -3.03 7.13 -4.42
C PHE A 107 -2.58 8.37 -5.19
N LYS A 108 -3.07 9.56 -4.80
CA LYS A 108 -2.59 10.82 -5.37
C LYS A 108 -1.11 11.04 -5.08
N MET A 109 -0.67 10.77 -3.85
CA MET A 109 0.74 10.84 -3.46
C MET A 109 1.60 9.87 -4.29
N ARG A 110 1.19 8.59 -4.38
CA ARG A 110 1.86 7.56 -5.18
C ARG A 110 2.03 7.98 -6.63
N ASN A 111 0.97 8.51 -7.26
CA ASN A 111 1.03 9.01 -8.63
C ASN A 111 1.98 10.20 -8.77
N ALA A 112 1.98 11.12 -7.82
CA ALA A 112 2.88 12.25 -7.81
C ALA A 112 4.35 11.79 -7.71
N CYS A 113 4.67 10.82 -6.85
CA CYS A 113 6.01 10.23 -6.77
C CYS A 113 6.42 9.50 -8.06
N ALA A 114 5.51 8.69 -8.63
CA ALA A 114 5.79 7.92 -9.86
C ALA A 114 5.99 8.81 -11.09
N HIS A 115 5.33 9.98 -11.14
CA HIS A 115 5.45 10.95 -12.22
C HIS A 115 6.25 12.18 -11.80
N GLY A 116 7.21 12.05 -10.87
CA GLY A 116 7.95 13.17 -10.30
C GLY A 116 8.41 14.18 -11.36
N ARG A 117 7.87 15.40 -11.27
CA ARG A 117 8.27 16.55 -12.08
C ARG A 117 8.71 17.66 -11.15
N ASP A 118 9.69 18.44 -11.57
CA ASP A 118 10.06 19.66 -10.88
C ASP A 118 8.87 20.62 -10.83
N GLN A 119 8.67 21.26 -9.68
CA GLN A 119 7.58 22.19 -9.45
C GLN A 119 8.11 23.48 -8.86
N THR A 120 7.81 24.62 -9.50
CA THR A 120 8.00 25.93 -8.89
C THR A 120 6.73 26.31 -8.15
N LYS A 121 6.80 26.44 -6.82
CA LYS A 121 5.68 26.91 -5.99
C LYS A 121 5.86 28.38 -5.64
N LYS A 122 4.77 29.15 -5.75
CA LYS A 122 4.68 30.56 -5.34
C LYS A 122 3.47 30.72 -4.45
N GLU A 123 3.62 31.42 -3.34
CA GLU A 123 2.53 31.75 -2.43
C GLU A 123 2.68 33.20 -1.95
N ARG A 124 1.57 33.91 -1.80
CA ARG A 124 1.52 35.24 -1.20
C ARG A 124 0.57 35.19 -0.01
N LYS A 125 1.08 35.51 1.18
CA LYS A 125 0.29 35.59 2.43
C LYS A 125 0.53 36.93 3.10
N ILE A 126 -0.52 37.48 3.70
CA ILE A 126 -0.40 38.58 4.66
C ILE A 126 -0.08 37.90 6.00
N ILE A 127 1.11 38.15 6.54
CA ILE A 127 1.58 37.55 7.79
C ILE A 127 1.79 38.66 8.83
N THR A 128 1.44 38.38 10.08
CA THR A 128 1.71 39.27 11.23
C THR A 128 3.07 38.98 11.88
N THR A 129 3.62 37.79 11.64
CA THR A 129 4.90 37.32 12.17
C THR A 129 5.65 36.55 11.09
N ILE A 130 6.97 36.76 10.99
CA ILE A 130 7.83 36.03 10.05
C ILE A 130 8.20 34.68 10.67
N ASP A 131 7.76 33.59 10.03
CA ASP A 131 8.31 32.25 10.27
C ASP A 131 9.45 31.98 9.29
N LYS A 132 10.69 32.03 9.78
CA LYS A 132 11.90 31.77 8.97
C LYS A 132 12.05 30.31 8.56
N TRP A 133 11.27 29.41 9.16
CA TRP A 133 11.28 27.98 8.87
C TRP A 133 10.14 27.57 7.94
N TYR A 134 9.33 28.53 7.47
CA TYR A 134 8.26 28.25 6.53
C TYR A 134 8.80 27.78 5.18
N LEU A 135 8.44 26.55 4.79
CA LEU A 135 8.79 25.95 3.51
C LEU A 135 7.55 25.67 2.69
N LEU A 136 7.61 25.98 1.39
CA LEU A 136 6.55 25.62 0.44
C LEU A 136 6.66 24.15 0.06
N GLU A 137 6.09 23.30 0.89
CA GLU A 137 6.18 21.85 0.75
C GLU A 137 5.38 21.29 -0.43
N GLY A 138 5.96 20.28 -1.10
CA GLY A 138 5.28 19.34 -1.98
C GLY A 138 4.10 18.63 -1.31
N GLN A 139 3.11 18.16 -2.09
CA GLN A 139 2.00 17.39 -1.51
C GLN A 139 2.50 16.12 -0.80
N TRP A 140 3.51 15.45 -1.35
CA TRP A 140 4.12 14.27 -0.73
C TRP A 140 4.96 14.60 0.50
N GLU A 141 5.50 15.82 0.63
CA GLU A 141 6.33 16.22 1.79
C GLU A 141 5.45 16.39 3.02
N LYS A 142 4.31 17.08 2.86
CA LYS A 142 3.29 17.23 3.91
C LYS A 142 2.83 15.91 4.50
N LEU A 143 2.75 14.87 3.67
CA LEU A 143 2.30 13.53 4.10
C LEU A 143 3.41 12.70 4.74
N SER A 144 4.67 13.10 4.63
CA SER A 144 5.83 12.32 5.08
C SER A 144 6.19 12.57 6.55
N THR A 145 5.19 12.74 7.42
CA THR A 145 5.38 12.89 8.87
C THR A 145 4.95 11.61 9.60
N GLU A 146 5.52 11.35 10.77
CA GLU A 146 5.22 10.15 11.58
C GLU A 146 3.71 9.95 11.78
N GLY A 147 3.02 10.98 12.30
CA GLY A 147 1.58 10.89 12.56
C GLY A 147 0.72 10.77 11.31
N ASN A 148 1.20 11.27 10.16
CA ASN A 148 0.51 11.04 8.88
C ASN A 148 0.67 9.59 8.42
N VAL A 149 1.87 9.02 8.47
CA VAL A 149 2.12 7.62 8.10
C VAL A 149 1.31 6.67 8.97
N GLU A 150 1.30 6.89 10.29
CA GLU A 150 0.52 6.08 11.23
C GLU A 150 -0.99 6.12 10.91
N ARG A 151 -1.54 7.32 10.70
CA ARG A 151 -2.95 7.48 10.31
C ARG A 151 -3.23 6.80 8.97
N ILE A 152 -2.34 6.95 7.99
CA ILE A 152 -2.48 6.36 6.66
C ILE A 152 -2.50 4.84 6.75
N GLN A 153 -1.53 4.21 7.42
CA GLN A 153 -1.49 2.76 7.56
C GLN A 153 -2.76 2.25 8.26
N LYS A 154 -3.17 2.89 9.37
CA LYS A 154 -4.40 2.53 10.09
C LYS A 154 -5.64 2.59 9.21
N ASP A 155 -5.81 3.66 8.44
CA ASP A 155 -6.98 3.83 7.59
C ASP A 155 -7.00 2.85 6.41
N ILE A 156 -5.83 2.58 5.82
CA ILE A 156 -5.70 1.63 4.72
C ILE A 156 -5.95 0.20 5.20
N THR A 157 -5.44 -0.16 6.38
CA THR A 157 -5.76 -1.44 7.04
C THR A 157 -7.26 -1.60 7.22
N LYS A 158 -7.97 -0.59 7.74
CA LYS A 158 -9.44 -0.66 7.87
C LYS A 158 -10.15 -0.93 6.54
N ILE A 159 -9.71 -0.31 5.45
CA ILE A 159 -10.29 -0.56 4.12
C ILE A 159 -10.07 -2.02 3.70
N MET A 160 -8.84 -2.51 3.86
CA MET A 160 -8.49 -3.89 3.52
C MET A 160 -9.30 -4.88 4.37
N GLU A 161 -9.44 -4.64 5.67
CA GLU A 161 -10.25 -5.46 6.59
C GLU A 161 -11.73 -5.47 6.22
N MET A 162 -12.33 -4.30 5.91
CA MET A 162 -13.73 -4.22 5.48
C MET A 162 -14.01 -5.07 4.24
N ILE A 163 -13.11 -5.01 3.25
CA ILE A 163 -13.20 -5.81 2.03
C ILE A 163 -12.97 -7.28 2.36
N TRP A 164 -11.92 -7.61 3.11
CA TRP A 164 -11.55 -8.98 3.47
C TRP A 164 -12.65 -9.71 4.23
N LYS A 165 -13.32 -9.00 5.15
CA LYS A 165 -14.50 -9.50 5.86
C LYS A 165 -15.67 -9.77 4.93
N LYS A 166 -15.93 -8.90 3.95
CA LYS A 166 -16.97 -9.13 2.93
C LYS A 166 -16.65 -10.31 2.00
N LEU A 167 -15.37 -10.68 1.86
CA LEU A 167 -14.95 -11.92 1.20
C LEU A 167 -15.10 -13.17 2.09
N GLY A 168 -15.56 -13.04 3.33
CA GLY A 168 -15.75 -14.17 4.25
C GLY A 168 -14.45 -14.75 4.82
N LYS A 169 -13.36 -13.97 4.82
CA LYS A 169 -12.04 -14.43 5.24
C LYS A 169 -11.71 -14.06 6.69
N ASN A 170 -10.79 -14.82 7.28
CA ASN A 170 -10.25 -14.54 8.60
C ASN A 170 -9.24 -13.38 8.54
N GLU A 171 -9.37 -12.41 9.43
CA GLU A 171 -8.47 -11.24 9.52
C GLU A 171 -7.02 -11.62 9.82
N GLY A 172 -6.78 -12.72 10.56
CA GLY A 172 -5.44 -13.16 10.97
C GLY A 172 -4.49 -13.58 9.83
N ILE A 173 -5.00 -13.71 8.59
CA ILE A 173 -4.21 -14.07 7.41
C ILE A 173 -4.01 -12.92 6.42
N LEU A 174 -4.60 -11.75 6.66
CA LEU A 174 -4.57 -10.62 5.71
C LEU A 174 -3.16 -10.08 5.45
N PHE A 175 -2.30 -10.09 6.46
CA PHE A 175 -0.92 -9.61 6.37
C PHE A 175 0.11 -10.74 6.57
N ASP A 176 -0.33 -11.99 6.50
CA ASP A 176 0.55 -13.15 6.66
C ASP A 176 1.34 -13.40 5.36
N ILE A 177 2.65 -13.60 5.53
CA ILE A 177 3.62 -13.90 4.46
C ILE A 177 4.06 -15.38 4.48
N GLY A 178 3.36 -16.23 5.25
CA GLY A 178 3.72 -17.61 5.54
C GLY A 178 4.09 -18.46 4.30
N PRO A 179 5.14 -19.32 4.40
CA PRO A 179 5.54 -20.21 3.32
C PRO A 179 4.59 -21.40 3.21
N GLN A 180 3.79 -21.49 2.15
CA GLN A 180 3.14 -22.75 1.77
C GLN A 180 4.05 -23.55 0.85
N VAL A 181 5.14 -24.10 1.40
CA VAL A 181 6.04 -25.00 0.67
C VAL A 181 5.56 -26.44 0.84
N THR A 182 5.04 -27.02 -0.25
CA THR A 182 4.76 -28.46 -0.31
C THR A 182 5.96 -29.18 -0.93
N TRP A 183 6.57 -30.09 -0.20
CA TRP A 183 7.64 -30.96 -0.68
C TRP A 183 7.03 -32.21 -1.34
N ARG A 184 7.49 -32.51 -2.56
CA ARG A 184 7.37 -33.86 -3.13
C ARG A 184 8.75 -34.23 -3.69
N GLY A 185 9.38 -35.20 -3.06
CA GLY A 185 10.57 -35.85 -3.58
C GLY A 185 10.32 -37.34 -3.63
N GLU A 186 10.52 -37.94 -4.81
CA GLU A 186 10.75 -39.37 -4.97
C GLU A 186 12.17 -39.56 -5.53
N ILE A 187 12.85 -40.58 -5.02
CA ILE A 187 13.89 -41.35 -5.72
C ILE A 187 13.36 -42.77 -5.81
#